data_AF-A0A259KPW4-F1
#
_entry.id   AF-A0A259KPW4-F1
#
_cell.length_a   1.000
_cell.length_b   1.000
_cell.length_c   1.000
_cell.angle_alpha   90.00
_cell.angle_beta   90.00
_cell.angle_gamma   90.00
#
_symmetry.space_group_name_H-M   'P 1'
#
loop_
_entity.id
_entity.type
_entity.pdbx_description
1 polymer ?
#
loop_
_entity_poly.entity_id
_entity_poly.type
_entity_poly.pdbx_seq_one_letter_code
_entity_poly.pdbx_strand_id
1 'polypeptide(L)'
;MSEPHENHEKPSHKTVWERDTLERLAFATLAEQRATRRWRIFFRFAWLALIIGLFWTGAHKGGMAGSSPAQPHTAVVAIKGEIADGADASAEWVVTALRAAFEDEGSQAVVLQINSPGGSPVQAGIINDEIRRLKEKHKKPVYAVVEESCASAAYYIAVAADEIYVDKASIVGSIGVLMDGFGFTGLMDKLGVERRLMTAGVNKGFLDPFSPQTKQQRTHAQTLLDQIHKQFIQVVRDGRGKRLKETPELFSGLFWSGEQAVELGLADGLGNLDYVAREIVKAEDVIDYTRHENVAERLAKRFGAAIGEGAVRAMQTMPQVR
;
A
#
# COMPACT_ATOMS: atom_id res chain seq x y z
N MET A 1 -27.80 74.97 63.38
CA MET A 1 -28.52 74.31 64.49
C MET A 1 -28.09 72.85 64.48
N SER A 2 -27.70 72.34 65.63
CA SER A 2 -27.02 71.07 65.91
C SER A 2 -27.77 69.83 65.41
N GLU A 3 -27.06 68.81 64.91
CA GLU A 3 -27.62 67.44 64.85
C GLU A 3 -27.65 66.83 66.26
N PRO A 4 -28.70 66.06 66.60
CA PRO A 4 -28.64 65.11 67.70
C PRO A 4 -28.36 63.69 67.18
N HIS A 5 -27.44 63.01 67.86
CA HIS A 5 -27.14 61.59 67.69
C HIS A 5 -28.32 60.72 68.13
N GLU A 6 -28.78 59.83 67.25
CA GLU A 6 -29.71 58.73 67.56
C GLU A 6 -28.94 57.41 67.71
N ASN A 7 -29.29 56.65 68.73
CA ASN A 7 -28.56 55.51 69.25
C ASN A 7 -28.92 54.24 68.47
N HIS A 8 -27.97 53.61 67.77
CA HIS A 8 -28.19 52.37 67.02
C HIS A 8 -28.11 51.12 67.92
N GLU A 9 -29.21 50.38 68.04
CA GLU A 9 -29.22 48.99 68.50
C GLU A 9 -28.50 48.08 67.48
N LYS A 10 -27.52 47.29 67.95
CA LYS A 10 -26.74 46.37 67.10
C LYS A 10 -27.50 45.06 66.86
N PRO A 11 -27.53 44.53 65.62
CA PRO A 11 -28.21 43.29 65.28
C PRO A 11 -27.50 42.04 65.84
N SER A 12 -28.29 41.03 66.21
CA SER A 12 -27.85 39.77 66.83
C SER A 12 -27.13 38.83 65.84
N HIS A 13 -26.18 38.06 66.36
CA HIS A 13 -25.21 37.22 65.62
C HIS A 13 -25.85 36.12 64.73
N LYS A 14 -27.11 35.70 64.99
CA LYS A 14 -27.80 34.67 64.20
C LYS A 14 -28.26 35.18 62.83
N THR A 15 -28.78 36.40 62.77
CA THR A 15 -29.29 37.01 61.52
C THR A 15 -28.17 37.35 60.54
N VAL A 16 -26.95 37.55 61.03
CA VAL A 16 -25.75 37.79 60.21
C VAL A 16 -25.28 36.47 59.56
N TRP A 17 -25.33 35.36 60.29
CA TRP A 17 -24.90 34.04 59.78
C TRP A 17 -25.87 33.47 58.74
N GLU A 18 -27.18 33.61 58.94
CA GLU A 18 -28.19 33.16 57.97
C GLU A 18 -28.09 33.95 56.65
N ARG A 19 -27.80 35.25 56.72
CA ARG A 19 -27.58 36.09 55.53
C ARG A 19 -26.29 35.74 54.80
N ASP A 20 -25.18 35.52 55.51
CA ASP A 20 -23.88 35.14 54.92
C ASP A 20 -23.94 33.76 54.25
N THR A 21 -24.66 32.80 54.85
CA THR A 21 -24.83 31.46 54.27
C THR A 21 -25.72 31.46 53.02
N LEU A 22 -26.83 32.21 53.04
CA LEU A 22 -27.67 32.39 51.86
C LEU A 22 -26.94 33.14 50.74
N GLU A 23 -26.14 34.14 51.08
CA GLU A 23 -25.31 34.89 50.13
C GLU A 23 -24.24 33.98 49.50
N ARG A 24 -23.56 33.14 50.30
CA ARG A 24 -22.58 32.15 49.81
C ARG A 24 -23.22 31.09 48.91
N LEU A 25 -24.42 30.59 49.24
CA LEU A 25 -25.15 29.64 48.40
C LEU A 25 -25.62 30.28 47.08
N ALA A 26 -26.09 31.53 47.13
CA ALA A 26 -26.46 32.29 45.93
C ALA A 26 -25.25 32.55 45.02
N PHE A 27 -24.10 32.90 45.59
CA PHE A 27 -22.87 33.10 44.80
C PHE A 27 -22.24 31.79 44.31
N ALA A 28 -22.37 30.68 45.06
CA ALA A 28 -21.90 29.36 44.63
C ALA A 28 -22.69 28.85 43.41
N THR A 29 -24.01 29.02 43.41
CA THR A 29 -24.88 28.64 42.27
C THR A 29 -24.62 29.53 41.04
N LEU A 30 -24.35 30.83 41.23
CA LEU A 30 -23.92 31.72 40.15
C LEU A 30 -22.55 31.34 39.58
N ALA A 31 -21.61 30.91 40.41
CA ALA A 31 -20.30 30.44 39.97
C ALA A 31 -20.41 29.15 39.13
N GLU A 32 -21.26 28.22 39.53
CA GLU A 32 -21.54 26.97 38.80
C GLU A 32 -22.20 27.24 37.44
N GLN A 33 -23.20 28.14 37.37
CA GLN A 33 -23.80 28.52 36.09
C GLN A 33 -22.80 29.18 35.13
N ARG A 34 -21.89 30.02 35.65
CA ARG A 34 -20.81 30.62 34.84
C ARG A 34 -19.83 29.56 34.34
N ALA A 35 -19.46 28.58 35.17
CA ALA A 35 -18.59 27.48 34.79
C ALA A 35 -19.23 26.60 33.69
N THR A 36 -20.51 26.23 33.85
CA THR A 36 -21.24 25.43 32.86
C THR A 36 -21.40 26.17 31.53
N ARG A 37 -21.67 27.49 31.56
CA ARG A 37 -21.72 28.30 30.34
C ARG A 37 -20.36 28.39 29.65
N ARG A 38 -19.27 28.56 30.41
CA ARG A 38 -17.89 28.57 29.89
C ARG A 38 -17.51 27.23 29.28
N TRP A 39 -17.84 26.12 29.94
CA TRP A 39 -17.60 24.77 29.41
C TRP A 39 -18.41 24.48 28.15
N ARG A 40 -19.69 24.88 28.10
CA ARG A 40 -20.51 24.74 26.90
C ARG A 40 -19.97 25.57 25.73
N ILE A 41 -19.49 26.79 26.00
CA ILE A 41 -18.86 27.64 24.99
C ILE A 41 -17.53 27.04 24.54
N PHE A 42 -16.70 26.59 25.47
CA PHE A 42 -15.44 25.91 25.19
C PHE A 42 -15.65 24.68 24.29
N PHE A 43 -16.58 23.80 24.65
CA PHE A 43 -16.89 22.62 23.82
C PHE A 43 -17.47 23.00 22.45
N ARG A 44 -18.28 24.06 22.34
CA ARG A 44 -18.75 24.56 21.02
C ARG A 44 -17.60 25.04 20.15
N PHE A 45 -16.65 25.79 20.71
CA PHE A 45 -15.45 26.21 19.98
C PHE A 45 -14.48 25.07 19.70
N ALA A 46 -14.38 24.07 20.59
CA ALA A 46 -13.60 22.87 20.36
C ALA A 46 -14.18 22.03 19.21
N TRP A 47 -15.51 21.86 19.17
CA TRP A 47 -16.20 21.21 18.04
C TRP A 47 -16.05 22.01 16.75
N LEU A 48 -16.16 23.35 16.80
CA LEU A 48 -15.93 24.20 15.63
C LEU A 48 -14.48 24.10 15.13
N ALA A 49 -13.49 24.13 16.03
CA ALA A 49 -12.08 23.97 15.69
C ALA A 49 -11.78 22.56 15.14
N LEU A 50 -12.46 21.53 15.65
CA LEU A 50 -12.37 20.17 15.14
C LEU A 50 -12.98 20.05 13.74
N ILE A 51 -14.14 20.68 13.49
CA ILE A 51 -14.75 20.73 12.16
C ILE A 51 -13.87 21.52 11.19
N ILE A 52 -13.34 22.67 11.60
CA ILE A 52 -12.40 23.46 10.79
C ILE A 52 -11.14 22.65 10.52
N GLY A 53 -10.57 21.96 11.52
CA GLY A 53 -9.42 21.08 11.35
C GLY A 53 -9.71 19.89 10.42
N LEU A 54 -10.87 19.27 10.53
CA LEU A 54 -11.32 18.23 9.60
C LEU A 54 -11.54 18.78 8.19
N PHE A 55 -12.08 19.97 8.05
CA PHE A 55 -12.25 20.63 6.75
C PHE A 55 -10.91 21.05 6.16
N TRP A 56 -9.97 21.54 6.97
CA TRP A 56 -8.64 21.94 6.54
C TRP A 56 -7.80 20.73 6.14
N THR A 57 -7.85 19.64 6.92
CA THR A 57 -7.24 18.35 6.53
C THR A 57 -7.93 17.73 5.33
N GLY A 58 -9.26 17.87 5.21
CA GLY A 58 -10.04 17.41 4.06
C GLY A 58 -9.79 18.23 2.79
N ALA A 59 -9.54 19.53 2.90
CA ALA A 59 -9.19 20.40 1.78
C ALA A 59 -7.71 20.29 1.39
N HIS A 60 -6.81 20.00 2.34
CA HIS A 60 -5.39 19.74 2.05
C HIS A 60 -5.10 18.30 1.61
N LYS A 61 -5.91 17.31 2.02
CA LYS A 61 -5.79 15.92 1.53
C LYS A 61 -6.75 15.60 0.39
N GLY A 62 -7.81 16.38 0.24
CA GLY A 62 -8.70 16.37 -0.91
C GLY A 62 -8.12 17.24 -2.00
N GLY A 63 -7.09 16.73 -2.68
CA GLY A 63 -6.88 17.04 -4.09
C GLY A 63 -8.10 16.54 -4.89
N MET A 64 -9.26 17.17 -4.68
CA MET A 64 -10.40 17.03 -5.56
C MET A 64 -10.06 17.82 -6.82
N ALA A 65 -9.74 17.05 -7.88
CA ALA A 65 -10.48 17.13 -9.14
C ALA A 65 -11.04 18.52 -9.44
N GLY A 66 -10.12 19.46 -9.68
CA GLY A 66 -10.39 20.79 -10.15
C GLY A 66 -9.53 20.98 -11.38
N SER A 67 -10.16 20.85 -12.55
CA SER A 67 -9.66 21.18 -13.87
C SER A 67 -9.09 22.61 -13.91
N SER A 68 -7.88 22.79 -13.41
CA SER A 68 -6.93 23.73 -13.99
C SER A 68 -6.23 22.99 -15.12
N PRO A 69 -5.86 23.63 -16.25
CA PRO A 69 -4.98 22.99 -17.22
C PRO A 69 -3.76 22.46 -16.44
N ALA A 70 -3.63 21.13 -16.40
CA ALA A 70 -2.69 20.47 -15.52
C ALA A 70 -1.29 20.95 -15.92
N GLN A 71 -0.56 21.53 -14.97
CA GLN A 71 0.80 21.99 -15.21
C GLN A 71 1.62 20.79 -15.73
N PRO A 72 2.55 20.99 -16.68
CA PRO A 72 3.41 19.92 -17.17
C PRO A 72 4.15 19.26 -16.02
N HIS A 73 3.99 17.95 -15.85
CA HIS A 73 4.58 17.18 -14.76
C HIS A 73 4.98 15.77 -15.22
N THR A 74 5.80 15.12 -14.40
CA THR A 74 6.10 13.69 -14.50
C THR A 74 5.14 12.91 -13.61
N ALA A 75 4.34 12.01 -14.20
CA ALA A 75 3.44 11.17 -13.43
C ALA A 75 4.16 9.92 -12.92
N VAL A 76 4.08 9.63 -11.63
CA VAL A 76 4.70 8.44 -11.01
C VAL A 76 3.65 7.43 -10.60
N VAL A 77 3.92 6.16 -10.89
CA VAL A 77 3.18 5.01 -10.34
C VAL A 77 4.18 4.09 -9.66
N ALA A 78 4.08 3.97 -8.35
CA ALA A 78 4.96 3.14 -7.54
C ALA A 78 4.50 1.68 -7.53
N ILE A 79 5.45 0.77 -7.72
CA ILE A 79 5.27 -0.69 -7.65
C ILE A 79 6.19 -1.18 -6.53
N LYS A 80 5.64 -1.23 -5.31
CA LYS A 80 6.40 -1.51 -4.09
C LYS A 80 5.93 -2.78 -3.41
N GLY A 81 6.88 -3.64 -3.04
CA GLY A 81 6.62 -4.91 -2.37
C GLY A 81 6.21 -6.03 -3.32
N GLU A 82 5.60 -7.08 -2.78
CA GLU A 82 5.20 -8.26 -3.55
C GLU A 82 4.04 -7.95 -4.52
N ILE A 83 4.20 -8.37 -5.77
CA ILE A 83 3.17 -8.26 -6.80
C ILE A 83 2.25 -9.47 -6.69
N ALA A 84 1.11 -9.31 -6.02
CA ALA A 84 0.16 -10.39 -5.80
C ALA A 84 -1.29 -9.88 -5.85
N ASP A 85 -2.22 -10.82 -5.99
CA ASP A 85 -3.64 -10.50 -5.87
C ASP A 85 -3.97 -9.99 -4.46
N GLY A 86 -4.70 -8.88 -4.37
CA GLY A 86 -5.01 -8.22 -3.10
C GLY A 86 -3.84 -7.52 -2.40
N ALA A 87 -2.63 -7.53 -2.96
CA ALA A 87 -1.50 -6.75 -2.45
C ALA A 87 -1.56 -5.28 -2.91
N ASP A 88 -0.78 -4.40 -2.28
CA ASP A 88 -0.69 -2.98 -2.67
C ASP A 88 -0.16 -2.83 -4.12
N ALA A 89 0.72 -3.73 -4.58
CA ALA A 89 1.24 -3.77 -5.94
C ALA A 89 0.45 -4.71 -6.88
N SER A 90 -0.83 -4.96 -6.60
CA SER A 90 -1.70 -5.76 -7.47
C SER A 90 -1.96 -5.08 -8.81
N ALA A 91 -2.30 -5.86 -9.83
CA ALA A 91 -2.69 -5.35 -11.13
C ALA A 91 -3.93 -4.45 -11.04
N GLU A 92 -4.88 -4.72 -10.14
CA GLU A 92 -6.05 -3.86 -9.95
C GLU A 92 -5.64 -2.42 -9.62
N TRP A 93 -4.76 -2.25 -8.62
CA TRP A 93 -4.31 -0.93 -8.18
C TRP A 93 -3.36 -0.28 -9.19
N VAL A 94 -2.38 -1.03 -9.68
CA VAL A 94 -1.37 -0.52 -10.60
C VAL A 94 -2.00 -0.12 -11.94
N VAL A 95 -2.87 -0.94 -12.52
CA VAL A 95 -3.56 -0.61 -13.78
C VAL A 95 -4.45 0.62 -13.62
N THR A 96 -5.15 0.74 -12.49
CA THR A 96 -6.01 1.90 -12.22
C THR A 96 -5.18 3.19 -12.09
N ALA A 97 -4.03 3.12 -11.40
CA ALA A 97 -3.09 4.22 -11.29
C ALA A 97 -2.51 4.62 -12.66
N LEU A 98 -2.09 3.62 -13.46
CA LEU A 98 -1.58 3.84 -14.82
C LEU A 98 -2.62 4.55 -15.69
N ARG A 99 -3.86 4.10 -15.69
CA ARG A 99 -4.93 4.75 -16.48
C ARG A 99 -5.06 6.23 -16.12
N ALA A 100 -5.11 6.57 -14.84
CA ALA A 100 -5.17 7.94 -14.39
C ALA A 100 -3.95 8.77 -14.84
N ALA A 101 -2.74 8.23 -14.70
CA ALA A 101 -1.50 8.89 -15.12
C ALA A 101 -1.43 9.13 -16.65
N PHE A 102 -1.95 8.19 -17.45
CA PHE A 102 -2.00 8.32 -18.90
C PHE A 102 -3.11 9.26 -19.38
N GLU A 103 -4.25 9.31 -18.70
CA GLU A 103 -5.39 10.17 -19.03
C GLU A 103 -5.18 11.63 -18.68
N ASP A 104 -4.31 11.95 -17.72
CA ASP A 104 -4.02 13.34 -17.32
C ASP A 104 -3.27 14.11 -18.42
N GLU A 105 -3.86 15.18 -18.97
CA GLU A 105 -3.24 15.97 -20.05
C GLU A 105 -1.94 16.68 -19.65
N GLY A 106 -1.73 16.95 -18.36
CA GLY A 106 -0.48 17.56 -17.85
C GLY A 106 0.68 16.58 -17.76
N SER A 107 0.39 15.29 -17.70
CA SER A 107 1.40 14.23 -17.59
C SER A 107 2.19 14.10 -18.90
N GLN A 108 3.46 14.50 -18.86
CA GLN A 108 4.39 14.47 -20.00
C GLN A 108 4.95 13.06 -20.24
N ALA A 109 5.09 12.28 -19.16
CA ALA A 109 5.56 10.91 -19.17
C ALA A 109 5.02 10.16 -17.94
N VAL A 110 4.98 8.83 -18.03
CA VAL A 110 4.69 7.97 -16.88
C VAL A 110 5.96 7.28 -16.41
N VAL A 111 6.32 7.43 -15.14
CA VAL A 111 7.45 6.75 -14.52
C VAL A 111 6.94 5.64 -13.61
N LEU A 112 7.36 4.40 -13.89
CA LEU A 112 7.19 3.26 -13.01
C LEU A 112 8.30 3.30 -11.96
N GLN A 113 7.99 3.68 -10.72
CA GLN A 113 8.95 3.66 -9.62
C GLN A 113 8.93 2.27 -8.96
N ILE A 114 9.93 1.44 -9.23
CA ILE A 114 9.91 0.01 -8.89
C ILE A 114 10.82 -0.28 -7.71
N ASN A 115 10.25 -0.92 -6.69
CA ASN A 115 10.98 -1.52 -5.58
C ASN A 115 10.28 -2.82 -5.15
N SER A 116 10.53 -3.90 -5.90
CA SER A 116 9.79 -5.14 -5.77
C SER A 116 10.67 -6.37 -6.04
N PRO A 117 10.55 -7.42 -5.19
CA PRO A 117 11.21 -8.70 -5.43
C PRO A 117 10.50 -9.53 -6.52
N GLY A 118 9.37 -9.07 -7.04
CA GLY A 118 8.52 -9.82 -7.95
C GLY A 118 7.25 -10.35 -7.27
N GLY A 119 6.79 -11.53 -7.70
CA GLY A 119 5.52 -12.12 -7.29
C GLY A 119 4.85 -12.88 -8.43
N SER A 120 3.55 -12.71 -8.57
CA SER A 120 2.69 -13.45 -9.49
C SER A 120 2.98 -13.13 -10.97
N PRO A 121 3.25 -14.15 -11.82
CA PRO A 121 3.40 -13.96 -13.25
C PRO A 121 2.12 -13.48 -13.94
N VAL A 122 0.95 -13.81 -13.37
CA VAL A 122 -0.35 -13.39 -13.91
C VAL A 122 -0.56 -11.89 -13.71
N GLN A 123 -0.31 -11.40 -12.49
CA GLN A 123 -0.44 -9.98 -12.16
C GLN A 123 0.54 -9.14 -12.99
N ALA A 124 1.79 -9.60 -13.14
CA ALA A 124 2.78 -8.94 -13.98
C ALA A 124 2.42 -8.91 -15.47
N GLY A 125 1.86 -10.00 -16.01
CA GLY A 125 1.36 -10.05 -17.38
C GLY A 125 0.28 -9.01 -17.66
N ILE A 126 -0.73 -8.92 -16.77
CA ILE A 126 -1.82 -7.94 -16.89
C ILE A 126 -1.27 -6.51 -16.90
N ILE A 127 -0.34 -6.19 -16.00
CA ILE A 127 0.27 -4.86 -15.92
C ILE A 127 1.10 -4.57 -17.17
N ASN A 128 1.93 -5.51 -17.63
CA ASN A 128 2.76 -5.35 -18.84
C ASN A 128 1.91 -5.06 -20.08
N ASP A 129 0.88 -5.87 -20.30
CA ASP A 129 -0.02 -5.75 -21.45
C ASP A 129 -0.75 -4.40 -21.43
N GLU A 130 -1.20 -3.95 -20.26
CA GLU A 130 -1.88 -2.67 -20.12
C GLU A 130 -0.93 -1.49 -20.34
N ILE A 131 0.32 -1.54 -19.86
CA ILE A 131 1.33 -0.51 -20.15
C ILE A 131 1.51 -0.39 -21.67
N ARG A 132 1.69 -1.51 -22.38
CA ARG A 132 1.84 -1.51 -23.85
C ARG A 132 0.63 -0.89 -24.54
N ARG A 133 -0.58 -1.29 -24.14
CA ARG A 133 -1.83 -0.76 -24.69
C ARG A 133 -1.99 0.75 -24.42
N LEU A 134 -1.69 1.21 -23.22
CA LEU A 134 -1.80 2.63 -22.84
C LEU A 134 -0.76 3.49 -23.56
N LYS A 135 0.48 3.01 -23.69
CA LYS A 135 1.51 3.64 -24.53
C LYS A 135 1.04 3.82 -25.97
N GLU A 136 0.48 2.76 -26.56
CA GLU A 136 -0.03 2.83 -27.92
C GLU A 136 -1.20 3.81 -28.06
N LYS A 137 -2.12 3.83 -27.10
CA LYS A 137 -3.31 4.70 -27.12
C LYS A 137 -2.95 6.18 -26.92
N HIS A 138 -2.09 6.50 -25.96
CA HIS A 138 -1.84 7.88 -25.52
C HIS A 138 -0.56 8.47 -26.11
N LYS A 139 0.32 7.66 -26.72
CA LYS A 139 1.62 8.07 -27.28
C LYS A 139 2.53 8.80 -26.29
N LYS A 140 2.35 8.53 -24.99
CA LYS A 140 3.21 9.05 -23.91
C LYS A 140 4.35 8.07 -23.64
N PRO A 141 5.58 8.56 -23.43
CA PRO A 141 6.70 7.71 -23.05
C PRO A 141 6.52 7.17 -21.63
N VAL A 142 7.03 5.97 -21.42
CA VAL A 142 7.08 5.31 -20.12
C VAL A 142 8.52 5.01 -19.76
N TYR A 143 8.92 5.38 -18.56
CA TYR A 143 10.23 5.08 -18.01
C TYR A 143 10.08 4.18 -16.79
N ALA A 144 10.95 3.20 -16.61
CA ALA A 144 11.05 2.51 -15.34
C ALA A 144 12.26 3.05 -14.57
N VAL A 145 12.08 3.35 -13.29
CA VAL A 145 13.15 3.73 -12.37
C VAL A 145 13.18 2.70 -11.25
N VAL A 146 14.28 1.97 -11.16
CA VAL A 146 14.50 0.97 -10.11
C VAL A 146 15.13 1.65 -8.91
N GLU A 147 14.53 1.47 -7.74
CA GLU A 147 15.13 1.81 -6.45
C GLU A 147 16.08 0.67 -6.02
N GLU A 148 15.73 -0.09 -4.99
CA GLU A 148 16.58 -1.18 -4.50
C GLU A 148 16.46 -2.44 -5.35
N SER A 149 15.25 -2.82 -5.76
CA SER A 149 15.01 -4.12 -6.41
C SER A 149 13.98 -4.04 -7.54
N CYS A 150 14.31 -4.69 -8.66
CA CYS A 150 13.42 -4.96 -9.78
C CYS A 150 13.71 -6.39 -10.27
N ALA A 151 13.20 -7.35 -9.50
CA ALA A 151 13.44 -8.78 -9.72
C ALA A 151 12.19 -9.51 -10.21
N SER A 152 12.38 -10.58 -10.99
CA SER A 152 11.33 -11.51 -11.40
C SER A 152 10.13 -10.77 -12.03
N ALA A 153 8.91 -10.98 -11.55
CA ALA A 153 7.69 -10.31 -12.01
C ALA A 153 7.80 -8.77 -12.08
N ALA A 154 8.62 -8.13 -11.25
CA ALA A 154 8.84 -6.68 -11.34
C ALA A 154 9.64 -6.31 -12.59
N TYR A 155 10.65 -7.12 -12.95
CA TYR A 155 11.38 -6.96 -14.20
C TYR A 155 10.51 -7.29 -15.42
N TYR A 156 9.61 -8.28 -15.30
CA TYR A 156 8.58 -8.54 -16.30
C TYR A 156 7.77 -7.28 -16.63
N ILE A 157 7.38 -6.50 -15.62
CA ILE A 157 6.66 -5.23 -15.82
C ILE A 157 7.59 -4.16 -16.42
N ALA A 158 8.79 -4.00 -15.87
CA ALA A 158 9.74 -2.95 -16.26
C ALA A 158 10.08 -2.97 -17.75
N VAL A 159 10.19 -4.14 -18.37
CA VAL A 159 10.50 -4.28 -19.80
C VAL A 159 9.38 -3.81 -20.74
N ALA A 160 8.21 -3.41 -20.24
CA ALA A 160 7.20 -2.68 -21.03
C ALA A 160 7.55 -1.17 -21.21
N ALA A 161 8.42 -0.62 -20.38
CA ALA A 161 8.89 0.75 -20.47
C ALA A 161 9.77 0.97 -21.72
N ASP A 162 9.87 2.22 -22.17
CA ASP A 162 10.75 2.61 -23.27
C ASP A 162 12.23 2.51 -22.84
N GLU A 163 12.52 3.00 -21.63
CA GLU A 163 13.83 2.92 -21.00
C GLU A 163 13.72 2.58 -19.50
N ILE A 164 14.77 1.94 -18.98
CA ILE A 164 14.91 1.48 -17.60
C ILE A 164 16.16 2.12 -17.00
N TYR A 165 16.00 2.84 -15.91
CA TYR A 165 17.06 3.48 -15.14
C TYR A 165 17.23 2.80 -13.79
N VAL A 166 18.48 2.68 -13.34
CA VAL A 166 18.85 1.96 -12.12
C VAL A 166 19.90 2.74 -11.32
N ASP A 167 19.99 2.53 -10.01
CA ASP A 167 21.22 2.85 -9.27
C ASP A 167 22.28 1.77 -9.53
N LYS A 168 23.56 2.10 -9.30
CA LYS A 168 24.68 1.14 -9.45
C LYS A 168 24.46 -0.14 -8.64
N ALA A 169 23.91 0.00 -7.43
CA ALA A 169 23.69 -1.08 -6.49
C ALA A 169 22.28 -1.69 -6.54
N SER A 170 21.39 -1.20 -7.41
CA SER A 170 20.08 -1.81 -7.62
C SER A 170 20.22 -3.28 -7.99
N ILE A 171 19.25 -4.09 -7.57
CA ILE A 171 19.19 -5.52 -7.89
C ILE A 171 18.18 -5.72 -9.02
N VAL A 172 18.62 -6.24 -10.16
CA VAL A 172 17.80 -6.42 -11.36
C VAL A 172 17.92 -7.85 -11.87
N GLY A 173 16.90 -8.34 -12.59
CA GLY A 173 16.92 -9.64 -13.22
C GLY A 173 16.06 -10.64 -12.46
N SER A 174 16.65 -11.75 -12.00
CA SER A 174 15.89 -12.91 -11.51
C SER A 174 14.86 -13.38 -12.53
N ILE A 175 15.27 -13.43 -13.81
CA ILE A 175 14.41 -13.86 -14.90
C ILE A 175 14.31 -15.39 -14.83
N GLY A 176 13.18 -15.85 -14.30
CA GLY A 176 12.92 -17.24 -14.01
C GLY A 176 11.55 -17.41 -13.36
N VAL A 177 11.13 -18.66 -13.20
CA VAL A 177 9.85 -19.02 -12.57
C VAL A 177 10.12 -20.18 -11.64
N LEU A 178 9.53 -20.13 -10.45
CA LEU A 178 9.63 -21.20 -9.47
C LEU A 178 8.23 -21.63 -9.01
N MET A 179 8.17 -22.86 -8.52
CA MET A 179 7.05 -23.40 -7.80
C MET A 179 7.66 -24.16 -6.64
N ASP A 180 7.44 -23.66 -5.43
CA ASP A 180 8.08 -24.17 -4.22
C ASP A 180 7.07 -24.76 -3.24
N GLY A 181 7.61 -25.42 -2.21
CA GLY A 181 6.84 -26.12 -1.20
C GLY A 181 7.71 -27.16 -0.48
N PHE A 182 7.32 -27.50 0.74
CA PHE A 182 8.02 -28.51 1.53
C PHE A 182 7.36 -29.88 1.41
N GLY A 183 8.16 -30.94 1.52
CA GLY A 183 7.68 -32.31 1.70
C GLY A 183 7.89 -32.79 3.14
N PHE A 184 6.84 -33.29 3.78
CA PHE A 184 6.87 -33.72 5.19
C PHE A 184 6.66 -35.22 5.40
N THR A 185 6.59 -36.02 4.34
CA THR A 185 6.30 -37.47 4.41
C THR A 185 7.22 -38.20 5.38
N GLY A 186 8.54 -38.03 5.26
CA GLY A 186 9.50 -38.69 6.15
C GLY A 186 9.48 -38.21 7.61
N LEU A 187 8.94 -37.01 7.89
CA LEU A 187 8.72 -36.55 9.27
C LEU A 187 7.49 -37.22 9.86
N MET A 188 6.40 -37.32 9.08
CA MET A 188 5.17 -37.97 9.50
C MET A 188 5.37 -39.45 9.82
N ASP A 189 6.14 -40.16 8.99
CA ASP A 189 6.48 -41.56 9.22
C ASP A 189 7.20 -41.75 10.57
N LYS A 190 8.11 -40.84 10.94
CA LYS A 190 8.84 -40.88 12.23
C LYS A 190 7.95 -40.61 13.43
N LEU A 191 6.93 -39.78 13.26
CA LEU A 191 5.99 -39.40 14.32
C LEU A 191 4.76 -40.32 14.39
N GLY A 192 4.66 -41.30 13.49
CA GLY A 192 3.50 -42.20 13.40
C GLY A 192 2.22 -41.50 12.95
N VAL A 193 2.33 -40.39 12.20
CA VAL A 193 1.17 -39.64 11.69
C VAL A 193 0.81 -40.19 10.31
N GLU A 194 -0.39 -40.73 10.17
CA GLU A 194 -0.89 -41.25 8.90
C GLU A 194 -1.69 -40.18 8.15
N ARG A 195 -1.38 -39.98 6.85
CA ARG A 195 -2.23 -39.19 5.96
C ARG A 195 -3.31 -40.05 5.30
N ARG A 196 -4.59 -39.68 5.49
CA ARG A 196 -5.75 -40.34 4.86
C ARG A 196 -6.40 -39.46 3.79
N LEU A 197 -5.72 -39.24 2.67
CA LEU A 197 -6.22 -38.41 1.57
C LEU A 197 -7.12 -39.24 0.63
N MET A 198 -8.36 -38.79 0.43
CA MET A 198 -9.27 -39.30 -0.59
C MET A 198 -9.54 -38.20 -1.62
N THR A 199 -9.43 -38.54 -2.91
CA THR A 199 -9.59 -37.55 -3.99
C THR A 199 -10.44 -38.09 -5.13
N ALA A 200 -11.31 -37.23 -5.68
CA ALA A 200 -11.87 -37.44 -7.01
C ALA A 200 -10.92 -36.79 -8.05
N GLY A 201 -10.45 -37.58 -9.00
CA GLY A 201 -9.43 -37.18 -9.99
C GLY A 201 -8.01 -37.54 -9.56
N VAL A 202 -7.27 -38.24 -10.43
CA VAL A 202 -5.97 -38.85 -10.13
C VAL A 202 -4.91 -37.85 -9.66
N ASN A 203 -4.96 -36.61 -10.13
CA ASN A 203 -3.98 -35.56 -9.79
C ASN A 203 -4.53 -34.52 -8.79
N LYS A 204 -5.69 -34.73 -8.16
CA LYS A 204 -6.30 -33.71 -7.30
C LYS A 204 -5.55 -33.49 -5.97
N GLY A 205 -4.69 -34.44 -5.58
CA GLY A 205 -3.70 -34.29 -4.51
C GLY A 205 -2.33 -33.82 -4.98
N PHE A 206 -2.21 -33.19 -6.16
CA PHE A 206 -0.95 -32.65 -6.66
C PHE A 206 -0.47 -31.46 -5.80
N LEU A 207 0.86 -31.34 -5.63
CA LEU A 207 1.54 -30.35 -4.76
C LEU A 207 1.21 -30.44 -3.28
N ASP A 208 0.66 -31.58 -2.89
CA ASP A 208 0.32 -31.83 -1.52
C ASP A 208 1.57 -32.13 -0.66
N PRO A 209 1.87 -31.31 0.36
CA PRO A 209 3.16 -31.38 1.07
C PRO A 209 3.30 -32.63 1.96
N PHE A 210 2.20 -33.33 2.23
CA PHE A 210 2.22 -34.54 3.05
C PHE A 210 2.00 -35.84 2.25
N SER A 211 2.11 -35.79 0.92
CA SER A 211 2.10 -36.97 0.04
C SER A 211 3.38 -37.02 -0.81
N PRO A 212 3.88 -38.21 -1.17
CA PRO A 212 5.02 -38.32 -2.08
C PRO A 212 4.61 -37.86 -3.48
N GLN A 213 5.45 -37.04 -4.11
CA GLN A 213 5.25 -36.63 -5.50
C GLN A 213 5.62 -37.75 -6.47
N THR A 214 4.76 -38.00 -7.47
CA THR A 214 5.03 -38.96 -8.55
C THR A 214 5.92 -38.36 -9.64
N LYS A 215 6.56 -39.22 -10.46
CA LYS A 215 7.34 -38.77 -11.63
C LYS A 215 6.46 -38.00 -12.64
N GLN A 216 5.22 -38.42 -12.83
CA GLN A 216 4.27 -37.77 -13.73
C GLN A 216 3.90 -36.37 -13.24
N GLN A 217 3.62 -36.22 -11.94
CA GLN A 217 3.35 -34.92 -11.32
C GLN A 217 4.55 -33.97 -11.45
N ARG A 218 5.78 -34.45 -11.18
CA ARG A 218 7.00 -33.65 -11.38
C ARG A 218 7.20 -33.21 -12.83
N THR A 219 6.98 -34.13 -13.78
CA THR A 219 7.11 -33.82 -15.21
C THR A 219 6.08 -32.78 -15.65
N HIS A 220 4.83 -32.89 -15.15
CA HIS A 220 3.78 -31.93 -15.42
C HIS A 220 4.11 -30.54 -14.85
N ALA A 221 4.56 -30.48 -13.59
CA ALA A 221 5.01 -29.24 -12.95
C ALA A 221 6.12 -28.57 -13.76
N GLN A 222 7.13 -29.33 -14.17
CA GLN A 222 8.25 -28.82 -14.96
C GLN A 222 7.79 -28.29 -16.31
N THR A 223 6.88 -29.00 -16.98
CA THR A 223 6.32 -28.54 -18.27
C THR A 223 5.62 -27.20 -18.13
N LEU A 224 4.84 -27.01 -17.04
CA LEU A 224 4.18 -25.74 -16.76
C LEU A 224 5.19 -24.63 -16.48
N LEU A 225 6.21 -24.89 -15.65
CA LEU A 225 7.28 -23.93 -15.36
C LEU A 225 8.02 -23.52 -16.64
N ASP A 226 8.38 -24.49 -17.49
CA ASP A 226 9.08 -24.23 -18.75
C ASP A 226 8.24 -23.38 -19.70
N GLN A 227 6.92 -23.58 -19.73
CA GLN A 227 6.00 -22.76 -20.53
C GLN A 227 5.94 -21.32 -20.03
N ILE A 228 5.76 -21.11 -18.73
CA ILE A 228 5.70 -19.76 -18.14
C ILE A 228 7.07 -19.06 -18.28
N HIS A 229 8.17 -19.79 -18.08
CA HIS A 229 9.50 -19.23 -18.25
C HIS A 229 9.75 -18.79 -19.69
N LYS A 230 9.33 -19.58 -20.70
CA LYS A 230 9.39 -19.18 -22.11
C LYS A 230 8.62 -17.89 -22.39
N GLN A 231 7.45 -17.71 -21.78
CA GLN A 231 6.67 -16.46 -21.91
C GLN A 231 7.43 -15.28 -21.32
N PHE A 232 8.05 -15.45 -20.14
CA PHE A 232 8.85 -14.39 -19.53
C PHE A 232 10.07 -14.02 -20.40
N ILE A 233 10.81 -15.02 -20.88
CA ILE A 233 11.93 -14.79 -21.81
C ILE A 233 11.46 -14.00 -23.04
N GLN A 234 10.31 -14.37 -23.61
CA GLN A 234 9.76 -13.68 -24.77
C GLN A 234 9.46 -12.21 -24.47
N VAL A 235 8.81 -11.92 -23.34
CA VAL A 235 8.50 -10.53 -22.94
C VAL A 235 9.76 -9.70 -22.71
N VAL A 236 10.82 -10.29 -22.12
CA VAL A 236 12.11 -9.62 -21.95
C VAL A 236 12.75 -9.33 -23.31
N ARG A 237 12.78 -10.31 -24.21
CA ARG A 237 13.31 -10.14 -25.57
C ARG A 237 12.56 -9.06 -26.34
N ASP A 238 11.24 -9.04 -26.26
CA ASP A 238 10.40 -8.07 -26.95
C ASP A 238 10.55 -6.65 -26.38
N GLY A 239 10.71 -6.52 -25.06
CA GLY A 239 10.91 -5.22 -24.40
C GLY A 239 12.31 -4.64 -24.59
N ARG A 240 13.35 -5.47 -24.43
CA ARG A 240 14.74 -5.01 -24.52
C ARG A 240 15.23 -4.95 -25.97
N GLY A 241 14.74 -5.81 -26.84
CA GLY A 241 15.10 -5.86 -28.26
C GLY A 241 16.61 -6.03 -28.45
N LYS A 242 17.19 -5.26 -29.39
CA LYS A 242 18.62 -5.32 -29.72
C LYS A 242 19.56 -4.87 -28.60
N ARG A 243 19.03 -4.24 -27.55
CA ARG A 243 19.83 -3.80 -26.39
C ARG A 243 20.30 -5.00 -25.57
N LEU A 244 19.50 -6.06 -25.51
CA LEU A 244 19.75 -7.24 -24.70
C LEU A 244 20.98 -8.00 -25.22
N LYS A 245 21.95 -8.23 -24.34
CA LYS A 245 23.12 -9.07 -24.62
C LYS A 245 22.91 -10.41 -23.94
N GLU A 246 22.39 -11.38 -24.69
CA GLU A 246 22.11 -12.70 -24.15
C GLU A 246 23.38 -13.45 -23.76
N THR A 247 23.41 -13.94 -22.52
CA THR A 247 24.39 -14.90 -22.01
C THR A 247 23.67 -16.17 -21.56
N PRO A 248 24.36 -17.32 -21.45
CA PRO A 248 23.76 -18.55 -20.95
C PRO A 248 23.07 -18.42 -19.58
N GLU A 249 23.51 -17.47 -18.76
CA GLU A 249 23.06 -17.25 -17.38
C GLU A 249 21.90 -16.25 -17.28
N LEU A 250 21.61 -15.47 -18.34
CA LEU A 250 20.67 -14.34 -18.25
C LEU A 250 19.26 -14.77 -17.81
N PHE A 251 18.83 -15.95 -18.27
CA PHE A 251 17.52 -16.54 -17.98
C PHE A 251 17.61 -17.68 -16.96
N SER A 252 18.65 -17.72 -16.12
CA SER A 252 18.81 -18.77 -15.11
C SER A 252 18.16 -18.41 -13.76
N GLY A 253 17.56 -17.23 -13.63
CA GLY A 253 17.06 -16.70 -12.36
C GLY A 253 18.11 -15.98 -11.49
N LEU A 254 19.30 -15.69 -12.01
CA LEU A 254 20.30 -14.89 -11.30
C LEU A 254 19.96 -13.40 -11.26
N PHE A 255 20.50 -12.73 -10.24
CA PHE A 255 20.46 -11.27 -10.10
C PHE A 255 21.72 -10.63 -10.68
N TRP A 256 21.57 -9.37 -11.08
CA TRP A 256 22.63 -8.52 -11.56
C TRP A 256 22.57 -7.19 -10.79
N SER A 257 23.74 -6.65 -10.45
CA SER A 257 23.82 -5.26 -9.99
C SER A 257 23.34 -4.31 -11.10
N GLY A 258 22.91 -3.10 -10.75
CA GLY A 258 22.47 -2.12 -11.74
C GLY A 258 23.58 -1.76 -12.73
N GLU A 259 24.83 -1.71 -12.28
CA GLU A 259 25.99 -1.53 -13.17
C GLU A 259 26.08 -2.65 -14.22
N GLN A 260 26.03 -3.92 -13.79
CA GLN A 260 26.02 -5.07 -14.70
C GLN A 260 24.76 -5.11 -15.58
N ALA A 261 23.61 -4.67 -15.05
CA ALA A 261 22.36 -4.64 -15.78
C ALA A 261 22.45 -3.69 -16.98
N VAL A 262 23.12 -2.54 -16.85
CA VAL A 262 23.40 -1.64 -17.98
C VAL A 262 24.33 -2.32 -18.98
N GLU A 263 25.40 -2.98 -18.52
CA GLU A 263 26.34 -3.69 -19.40
C GLU A 263 25.66 -4.81 -20.22
N LEU A 264 24.77 -5.58 -19.60
CA LEU A 264 23.99 -6.66 -20.22
C LEU A 264 22.80 -6.16 -21.06
N GLY A 265 22.51 -4.86 -21.00
CA GLY A 265 21.35 -4.25 -21.67
C GLY A 265 20.01 -4.59 -21.02
N LEU A 266 20.01 -5.06 -19.77
CA LEU A 266 18.83 -5.20 -18.93
C LEU A 266 18.29 -3.84 -18.47
N ALA A 267 19.16 -2.83 -18.37
CA ALA A 267 18.82 -1.43 -18.14
C ALA A 267 19.43 -0.53 -19.24
N ASP A 268 18.94 0.69 -19.38
CA ASP A 268 19.37 1.66 -20.39
C ASP A 268 20.38 2.67 -19.83
N GLY A 269 20.36 2.93 -18.52
CA GLY A 269 21.32 3.83 -17.90
C GLY A 269 21.23 3.88 -16.38
N LEU A 270 22.14 4.64 -15.79
CA LEU A 270 22.13 4.94 -14.37
C LEU A 270 21.29 6.19 -14.11
N GLY A 271 20.43 6.15 -13.09
CA GLY A 271 19.58 7.28 -12.75
C GLY A 271 18.59 6.98 -11.64
N ASN A 272 18.06 8.03 -11.02
CA ASN A 272 16.97 7.97 -10.06
C ASN A 272 15.76 8.74 -10.60
N LEU A 273 14.69 8.79 -9.82
CA LEU A 273 13.44 9.44 -10.22
C LEU A 273 13.66 10.92 -10.56
N ASP A 274 14.36 11.65 -9.70
CA ASP A 274 14.61 13.09 -9.89
C ASP A 274 15.43 13.35 -11.16
N TYR A 275 16.43 12.49 -11.45
CA TYR A 275 17.21 12.56 -12.68
C TYR A 275 16.32 12.33 -13.91
N VAL A 276 15.48 11.30 -13.90
CA VAL A 276 14.58 11.02 -15.04
C VAL A 276 13.57 12.14 -15.23
N ALA A 277 12.95 12.63 -14.17
CA ALA A 277 11.99 13.74 -14.25
C ALA A 277 12.63 15.02 -14.81
N ARG A 278 13.81 15.40 -14.30
CA ARG A 278 14.50 16.63 -14.68
C ARG A 278 15.20 16.57 -16.04
N GLU A 279 16.00 15.53 -16.27
CA GLU A 279 16.91 15.47 -17.42
C GLU A 279 16.27 14.78 -18.64
N ILE A 280 15.44 13.75 -18.41
CA ILE A 280 14.86 12.93 -19.49
C ILE A 280 13.47 13.44 -19.88
N VAL A 281 12.56 13.55 -18.91
CA VAL A 281 11.19 14.01 -19.13
C VAL A 281 11.13 15.53 -19.31
N LYS A 282 12.04 16.27 -18.67
CA LYS A 282 12.06 17.74 -18.62
C LYS A 282 10.82 18.34 -17.95
N ALA A 283 10.28 17.62 -16.97
CA ALA A 283 9.19 18.06 -16.11
C ALA A 283 9.53 17.64 -14.67
N GLU A 284 10.18 18.53 -13.94
CA GLU A 284 10.72 18.25 -12.59
C GLU A 284 9.63 18.11 -11.53
N ASP A 285 8.44 18.69 -11.75
CA ASP A 285 7.29 18.46 -10.87
C ASP A 285 6.82 17.00 -10.99
N VAL A 286 6.79 16.30 -9.87
CA VAL A 286 6.45 14.87 -9.81
C VAL A 286 5.14 14.72 -9.07
N ILE A 287 4.15 14.14 -9.75
CA ILE A 287 2.84 13.84 -9.17
C ILE A 287 2.68 12.33 -9.02
N ASP A 288 2.38 11.89 -7.80
CA ASP A 288 2.17 10.47 -7.49
C ASP A 288 0.70 10.06 -7.75
N TYR A 289 0.51 9.12 -8.67
CA TYR A 289 -0.77 8.53 -9.04
C TYR A 289 -1.02 7.18 -8.37
N THR A 290 -0.08 6.70 -7.55
CA THR A 290 -0.15 5.40 -6.88
C THR A 290 -1.44 5.30 -6.07
N ARG A 291 -2.20 4.22 -6.30
CA ARG A 291 -3.40 3.91 -5.53
C ARG A 291 -3.03 2.97 -4.40
N HIS A 292 -3.49 3.29 -3.20
CA HIS A 292 -3.38 2.45 -2.02
C HIS A 292 -4.74 2.39 -1.33
N GLU A 293 -5.00 1.32 -0.57
CA GLU A 293 -6.18 1.28 0.30
C GLU A 293 -6.20 2.50 1.23
N ASN A 294 -7.39 3.06 1.43
CA ASN A 294 -7.56 4.20 2.32
C ASN A 294 -7.28 3.80 3.77
N VAL A 295 -6.62 4.67 4.53
CA VAL A 295 -6.23 4.43 5.94
C VAL A 295 -7.42 4.03 6.82
N ALA A 296 -8.60 4.61 6.57
CA ALA A 296 -9.83 4.26 7.29
C ALA A 296 -10.25 2.80 7.05
N GLU A 297 -10.09 2.30 5.82
CA GLU A 297 -10.41 0.93 5.45
C GLU A 297 -9.40 -0.05 6.05
N ARG A 298 -8.10 0.29 6.04
CA ARG A 298 -7.05 -0.48 6.74
C ARG A 298 -7.33 -0.58 8.25
N LEU A 299 -7.75 0.51 8.88
CA LEU A 299 -8.13 0.53 10.29
C LEU A 299 -9.38 -0.30 10.54
N ALA A 300 -10.41 -0.19 9.69
CA ALA A 300 -11.63 -0.98 9.80
C ALA A 300 -11.34 -2.49 9.67
N LYS A 301 -10.52 -2.92 8.71
CA LYS A 301 -10.09 -4.32 8.56
C LYS A 301 -9.35 -4.81 9.81
N ARG A 302 -8.39 -4.05 10.34
CA ARG A 302 -7.64 -4.41 11.55
C ARG A 302 -8.53 -4.50 12.79
N PHE A 303 -9.47 -3.57 12.93
CA PHE A 303 -10.41 -3.55 14.04
C PHE A 303 -11.43 -4.70 13.94
N GLY A 304 -11.95 -4.95 12.74
CA GLY A 304 -12.84 -6.06 12.44
C GLY A 304 -12.17 -7.42 12.69
N ALA A 305 -10.90 -7.58 12.27
CA ALA A 305 -10.11 -8.78 12.55
C ALA A 305 -9.92 -9.01 14.05
N ALA A 306 -9.56 -7.97 14.81
CA ALA A 306 -9.39 -8.06 16.27
C ALA A 306 -10.70 -8.44 17.00
N ILE A 307 -11.84 -7.88 16.57
CA ILE A 307 -13.16 -8.25 17.12
C ILE A 307 -13.53 -9.69 16.74
N GLY A 308 -13.29 -10.09 15.49
CA GLY A 308 -13.55 -11.44 15.00
C GLY A 308 -12.76 -12.50 15.78
N GLU A 309 -11.46 -12.27 16.00
CA GLU A 309 -10.63 -13.13 16.84
C GLU A 309 -11.13 -13.19 18.29
N GLY A 310 -11.55 -12.05 18.85
CA GLY A 310 -12.15 -11.98 20.19
C GLY A 310 -13.44 -12.79 20.31
N ALA A 311 -14.31 -12.71 19.31
CA ALA A 311 -15.58 -13.46 19.27
C ALA A 311 -15.35 -14.98 19.11
N VAL A 312 -14.41 -15.38 18.25
CA VAL A 312 -14.03 -16.80 18.07
C VAL A 312 -13.44 -17.37 19.36
N ARG A 313 -12.54 -16.63 20.03
CA ARG A 313 -11.99 -17.03 21.33
C ARG A 313 -13.08 -17.16 22.38
N ALA A 314 -14.01 -16.20 22.45
CA ALA A 314 -15.13 -16.25 23.39
C ALA A 314 -16.00 -17.50 23.16
N MET A 315 -16.34 -17.82 21.91
CA MET A 315 -17.09 -19.03 21.56
C MET A 315 -16.34 -20.32 21.89
N GLN A 316 -15.02 -20.36 21.70
CA GLN A 316 -14.19 -21.52 22.04
C GLN A 316 -14.05 -21.74 23.55
N THR A 317 -14.17 -20.67 24.35
CA THR A 317 -14.12 -20.75 25.82
C THR A 317 -15.46 -21.00 26.50
N MET A 318 -16.57 -21.01 25.74
CA MET A 318 -17.88 -21.35 26.31
C MET A 318 -17.95 -22.86 26.62
N PRO A 319 -18.30 -23.27 27.86
CA PRO A 319 -18.48 -24.68 28.18
C PRO A 319 -19.59 -25.26 27.30
N GLN A 320 -19.33 -26.39 26.65
CA GLN A 320 -20.40 -27.12 25.96
C GLN A 320 -21.44 -27.55 27.00
N VAL A 321 -22.62 -26.93 26.95
CA VAL A 321 -23.78 -27.35 27.74
C VAL A 321 -24.19 -28.72 27.21
N ARG A 322 -23.93 -29.76 28.01
CA ARG A 322 -24.44 -31.12 27.80
C ARG A 322 -25.89 -31.22 28.21
#